data_AF-A0A074WAU0-F1
#
_entry.id   AF-A0A074WAU0-F1
#
_cell.length_a   1.000
_cell.length_b   1.000
_cell.length_c   1.000
_cell.angle_alpha   90.00
_cell.angle_beta   90.00
_cell.angle_gamma   90.00
#
_symmetry.space_group_name_H-M   'P 1'
#
loop_
_entity.id
_entity.type
_entity.pdbx_description
1 polymer ?
#
loop_
_entity_poly.entity_id
_entity_poly.type
_entity_poly.pdbx_seq_one_letter_code
_entity_poly.pdbx_strand_id
1 'polypeptide(L)'
;MKCSDDITIFSELTGGKLPPAEKQPRRLTDEANIFMIAGGEAITQLLIIVSYHLIANPYVLAKLREKLDVAMPTLDREITWCELEKLPYLGRPNHLDQGLWISAIFTTQLPRVAPNDMLRYESFDIPPGVRTRVRTFKLPVLIRSLDSCIDDFSLIWILFFGQDHWKFLVPFSKGSRGCVGMNLAHAQAYLVIAKVFRRFDFDSYKTSQRDFTIVRDCFNGQPYKGCKGVRAFVTRQRA
;
A
#
# COMPACT_ATOMS: atom_id res chain seq x y z
N MET A 1 7.39 -25.26 -4.83
CA MET A 1 6.50 -24.95 -5.98
C MET A 1 7.37 -24.99 -7.23
N LYS A 2 7.23 -25.96 -8.14
CA LYS A 2 8.00 -25.95 -9.39
C LYS A 2 7.49 -24.77 -10.23
N CYS A 3 8.35 -23.77 -10.45
CA CYS A 3 8.07 -22.69 -11.40
C CYS A 3 7.87 -23.38 -12.77
N SER A 4 6.62 -23.43 -13.23
CA SER A 4 6.30 -23.77 -14.62
C SER A 4 7.01 -22.76 -15.52
N ASP A 5 7.58 -23.20 -16.63
CA ASP A 5 8.30 -22.36 -17.59
C ASP A 5 7.52 -21.05 -17.87
N ASP A 6 8.12 -19.98 -17.34
CA ASP A 6 7.93 -18.53 -17.39
C ASP A 6 6.67 -17.93 -18.06
N ILE A 7 5.49 -18.15 -17.48
CA ILE A 7 4.34 -17.27 -17.72
C ILE A 7 4.58 -15.93 -17.00
N THR A 8 4.78 -14.88 -17.78
CA THR A 8 4.90 -13.49 -17.32
C THR A 8 3.73 -12.66 -17.82
N ILE A 9 3.58 -11.45 -17.28
CA ILE A 9 2.61 -10.49 -17.81
C ILE A 9 2.87 -10.25 -19.31
N PHE A 10 4.14 -10.16 -19.73
CA PHE A 10 4.48 -9.93 -21.13
C PHE A 10 4.22 -11.13 -22.03
N SER A 11 4.48 -12.36 -21.57
CA SER A 11 4.15 -13.54 -22.35
C SER A 11 2.64 -13.63 -22.59
N GLU A 12 1.81 -13.23 -21.61
CA GLU A 12 0.35 -13.17 -21.77
C GLU A 12 -0.07 -12.01 -22.69
N LEU A 13 0.54 -10.83 -22.59
CA LEU A 13 0.24 -9.71 -23.49
C LEU A 13 0.57 -10.04 -24.96
N THR A 14 1.69 -10.72 -25.21
CA THR A 14 2.11 -11.08 -26.57
C THR A 14 1.41 -12.33 -27.10
N GLY A 15 1.26 -13.36 -26.25
CA GLY A 15 0.71 -14.67 -26.61
C GLY A 15 -0.81 -14.76 -26.51
N GLY A 16 -1.45 -13.87 -25.75
CA GLY A 16 -2.88 -13.90 -25.46
C GLY A 16 -3.78 -13.40 -26.60
N LYS A 17 -5.05 -13.17 -26.27
CA LYS A 17 -6.14 -12.86 -27.24
C LYS A 17 -6.21 -11.39 -27.68
N LEU A 18 -5.23 -10.57 -27.32
CA LEU A 18 -5.24 -9.14 -27.66
C LEU A 18 -5.13 -8.93 -29.19
N PRO A 19 -5.79 -7.89 -29.75
CA PRO A 19 -5.63 -7.55 -31.16
C PRO A 19 -4.17 -7.25 -31.52
N PRO A 20 -3.74 -7.48 -32.78
CA PRO A 20 -2.36 -7.19 -33.21
C PRO A 20 -1.91 -5.74 -32.97
N ALA A 21 -2.84 -4.78 -32.95
CA ALA A 21 -2.55 -3.37 -32.67
C ALA A 21 -2.09 -3.14 -31.20
N GLU A 22 -2.61 -3.91 -30.24
CA GLU A 22 -2.21 -3.79 -28.82
C GLU A 22 -0.89 -4.52 -28.52
N LYS A 23 -0.44 -5.39 -29.42
CA LYS A 23 0.82 -6.14 -29.31
C LYS A 23 2.02 -5.42 -29.92
N GLN A 24 1.81 -4.21 -30.44
CA GLN A 24 2.89 -3.44 -31.06
C GLN A 24 3.95 -3.08 -30.02
N PRO A 25 5.25 -3.04 -30.39
CA PRO A 25 6.33 -2.76 -29.44
C PRO A 25 6.12 -1.49 -28.61
N ARG A 26 5.55 -0.44 -29.23
CA ARG A 26 5.22 0.81 -28.54
C ARG A 26 4.18 0.60 -27.43
N ARG A 27 3.10 -0.14 -27.71
CA ARG A 27 2.05 -0.43 -26.72
C ARG A 27 2.58 -1.25 -25.57
N LEU A 28 3.37 -2.29 -25.87
CA LEU A 28 4.03 -3.11 -24.84
C LEU A 28 5.01 -2.28 -23.98
N THR A 29 5.74 -1.34 -24.60
CA THR A 29 6.62 -0.40 -23.88
C THR A 29 5.82 0.51 -22.94
N ASP A 30 4.67 1.01 -23.38
CA ASP A 30 3.78 1.83 -22.54
C ASP A 30 3.28 1.03 -21.33
N GLU A 31 2.84 -0.22 -21.52
CA GLU A 31 2.43 -1.11 -20.43
C GLU A 31 3.59 -1.41 -19.46
N ALA A 32 4.79 -1.68 -19.98
CA ALA A 32 5.99 -1.91 -19.15
C ALA A 32 6.32 -0.72 -18.25
N ASN A 33 6.27 0.49 -18.81
CA ASN A 33 6.51 1.71 -18.04
C ASN A 33 5.47 1.86 -16.91
N ILE A 34 4.19 1.57 -17.18
CA ILE A 34 3.14 1.63 -16.17
C ILE A 34 3.39 0.59 -15.06
N PHE A 35 3.72 -0.65 -15.41
CA PHE A 35 3.98 -1.70 -14.41
C PHE A 35 5.18 -1.36 -13.52
N MET A 36 6.28 -0.88 -14.11
CA MET A 36 7.49 -0.51 -13.37
C MET A 36 7.23 0.65 -12.39
N ILE A 37 6.54 1.69 -12.84
CA ILE A 37 6.29 2.87 -12.01
C ILE A 37 5.23 2.56 -10.93
N ALA A 38 4.09 1.99 -11.33
CA ALA A 38 2.97 1.72 -10.41
C ALA A 38 3.30 0.61 -9.40
N GLY A 39 4.04 -0.41 -9.83
CA GLY A 39 4.44 -1.55 -9.00
C GLY A 39 5.71 -1.32 -8.18
N GLY A 40 6.47 -0.26 -8.45
CA GLY A 40 7.70 0.07 -7.72
C GLY A 40 7.47 1.13 -6.63
N GLU A 41 7.17 2.36 -7.04
CA GLU A 41 7.18 3.51 -6.13
C GLU A 41 6.13 3.38 -5.00
N ALA A 42 4.91 2.97 -5.34
CA ALA A 42 3.81 2.88 -4.39
C ALA A 42 4.09 1.86 -3.27
N ILE A 43 4.60 0.68 -3.64
CA ILE A 43 4.90 -0.37 -2.65
C ILE A 43 6.12 0.00 -1.81
N THR A 44 7.14 0.63 -2.41
CA THR A 44 8.30 1.13 -1.66
C THR A 44 7.88 2.13 -0.59
N GLN A 45 7.01 3.08 -0.92
CA GLN A 45 6.51 4.06 0.04
C GLN A 45 5.72 3.40 1.18
N LEU A 46 4.85 2.43 0.87
CA LEU A 46 4.15 1.64 1.88
C LEU A 46 5.11 0.95 2.83
N LEU A 47 6.10 0.23 2.27
CA LEU A 47 7.09 -0.53 3.04
C LEU A 47 7.92 0.38 3.94
N ILE A 48 8.31 1.57 3.47
CA ILE A 48 9.07 2.56 4.24
C ILE A 48 8.28 2.99 5.48
N ILE A 49 7.01 3.35 5.29
CA ILE A 49 6.15 3.89 6.36
C ILE A 49 5.85 2.80 7.39
N VAL A 50 5.44 1.61 6.92
CA VAL A 50 5.18 0.46 7.79
C VAL A 50 6.44 0.08 8.57
N SER A 51 7.59 0.03 7.90
CA SER A 51 8.87 -0.29 8.55
C SER A 51 9.23 0.72 9.63
N TYR A 52 9.06 2.03 9.38
CA TYR A 52 9.30 3.04 10.41
C TYR A 52 8.43 2.80 11.64
N HIS A 53 7.12 2.58 11.45
CA HIS A 53 6.21 2.39 12.57
C HIS A 53 6.48 1.10 13.35
N LEU A 54 6.91 0.03 12.68
CA LEU A 54 7.35 -1.19 13.35
C LEU A 54 8.61 -0.95 14.18
N ILE A 55 9.61 -0.26 13.63
CA ILE A 55 10.88 0.03 14.32
C ILE A 55 10.65 0.99 15.50
N ALA A 56 9.81 2.01 15.31
CA ALA A 56 9.49 3.01 16.33
C ALA A 56 8.57 2.47 17.44
N ASN A 57 7.88 1.33 17.21
CA ASN A 57 6.99 0.71 18.20
C ASN A 57 7.42 -0.73 18.51
N PRO A 58 8.36 -0.92 19.46
CA PRO A 58 8.88 -2.23 19.82
C PRO A 58 7.81 -3.21 20.30
N TYR A 59 6.75 -2.71 20.93
CA TYR A 59 5.64 -3.55 21.42
C TYR A 59 4.89 -4.20 20.26
N VAL A 60 4.53 -3.42 19.24
CA VAL A 60 3.87 -3.94 18.03
C VAL A 60 4.78 -4.91 17.29
N LEU A 61 6.07 -4.55 17.13
CA LEU A 61 7.04 -5.39 16.45
C LEU A 61 7.24 -6.73 17.17
N ALA A 62 7.30 -6.74 18.51
CA ALA A 62 7.42 -7.97 19.29
C ALA A 62 6.23 -8.93 19.03
N LYS A 63 5.00 -8.42 19.00
CA LYS A 63 3.81 -9.24 18.70
C LYS A 63 3.82 -9.80 17.28
N LEU A 64 4.18 -8.97 16.30
CA LEU A 64 4.31 -9.42 14.92
C LEU A 64 5.34 -10.55 14.83
N ARG A 65 6.49 -10.38 15.50
CA ARG A 65 7.55 -11.39 15.54
C ARG A 65 7.11 -12.69 16.18
N GLU A 66 6.40 -12.66 17.29
CA GLU A 66 5.86 -13.88 17.93
C GLU A 66 5.06 -14.73 16.92
N LYS A 67 4.20 -14.08 16.12
CA LYS A 67 3.40 -14.79 15.09
C LYS A 67 4.26 -15.24 13.92
N LEU A 68 5.23 -14.44 13.50
CA LEU A 68 6.17 -14.81 12.45
C LEU A 68 7.11 -15.93 12.87
N ASP A 69 7.52 -16.01 14.14
CA ASP A 69 8.41 -17.06 14.64
C ASP A 69 7.66 -18.40 14.70
N VAL A 70 6.37 -18.40 15.04
CA VAL A 70 5.49 -19.59 14.95
C VAL A 70 5.24 -19.99 13.50
N ALA A 71 4.93 -19.02 12.63
CA ALA A 71 4.68 -19.30 11.23
C ALA A 71 5.95 -19.66 10.47
N MET A 72 7.11 -19.12 10.85
CA MET A 72 8.41 -19.32 10.21
C MET A 72 9.43 -19.78 11.27
N PRO A 73 9.32 -21.03 11.77
CA PRO A 73 10.19 -21.55 12.81
C PRO A 73 11.65 -21.58 12.39
N THR A 74 11.92 -21.85 11.11
CA THR A 74 13.26 -21.75 10.50
C THR A 74 13.29 -20.61 9.49
N LEU A 75 14.45 -19.97 9.33
CA LEU A 75 14.61 -18.88 8.37
C LEU A 75 14.36 -19.34 6.94
N ASP A 76 14.74 -20.57 6.60
CA ASP A 76 14.66 -21.13 5.24
C ASP A 76 13.28 -21.70 4.90
N ARG A 77 12.33 -21.69 5.85
CA ARG A 77 10.96 -22.08 5.56
C ARG A 77 10.38 -21.15 4.50
N GLU A 78 10.02 -21.73 3.35
CA GLU A 78 9.19 -21.05 2.37
C GLU A 78 7.81 -20.79 2.99
N ILE A 79 7.39 -19.53 2.97
CA ILE A 79 6.05 -19.12 3.39
C ILE A 79 5.32 -18.50 2.22
N THR A 80 4.07 -18.90 2.03
CA THR A 80 3.23 -18.36 0.97
C THR A 80 2.55 -17.08 1.40
N TRP A 81 2.16 -16.24 0.44
CA TRP A 81 1.33 -15.07 0.70
C TRP A 81 0.02 -15.45 1.41
N CYS A 82 -0.65 -16.52 0.96
CA CYS A 82 -1.92 -16.98 1.52
C CYS A 82 -1.83 -17.38 3.01
N GLU A 83 -0.67 -17.85 3.46
CA GLU A 83 -0.43 -18.12 4.88
C GLU A 83 -0.24 -16.82 5.66
N LEU A 84 0.55 -15.88 5.14
CA LEU A 84 0.80 -14.59 5.79
C LEU A 84 -0.48 -13.75 5.92
N GLU A 85 -1.36 -13.79 4.92
CA GLU A 85 -2.64 -13.08 4.93
C GLU A 85 -3.58 -13.57 6.04
N LYS A 86 -3.40 -14.80 6.55
CA LYS A 86 -4.21 -15.34 7.66
C LYS A 86 -3.65 -15.00 9.04
N LEU A 87 -2.42 -14.49 9.13
CA LEU A 87 -1.80 -14.20 10.42
C LEU A 87 -2.43 -12.95 11.04
N PRO A 88 -2.86 -12.99 12.31
CA PRO A 88 -3.24 -11.78 13.03
C PRO A 88 -2.10 -10.75 12.95
N TYR A 89 -2.42 -9.47 12.80
CA TYR A 89 -1.50 -8.35 12.52
C TYR A 89 -1.04 -8.19 11.07
N LEU A 90 -0.99 -9.28 10.28
CA LEU A 90 -0.77 -9.25 8.84
C LEU A 90 -2.04 -9.53 8.03
N GLY A 91 -3.13 -10.01 8.63
CA GLY A 91 -4.41 -10.31 7.97
C GLY A 91 -5.51 -9.31 8.36
N ARG A 92 -6.42 -9.02 7.42
CA ARG A 92 -7.41 -7.94 7.59
C ARG A 92 -8.29 -8.07 8.84
N PRO A 93 -8.66 -6.94 9.48
CA PRO A 93 -8.12 -5.59 9.31
C PRO A 93 -6.73 -5.45 9.99
N ASN A 94 -5.68 -5.12 9.25
CA ASN A 94 -4.26 -5.23 9.68
C ASN A 94 -3.47 -3.90 9.66
N HIS A 95 -2.25 -3.95 10.19
CA HIS A 95 -1.24 -2.88 10.10
C HIS A 95 -0.91 -2.45 8.67
N LEU A 96 -1.15 -3.30 7.67
CA LEU A 96 -0.86 -2.99 6.27
C LEU A 96 -1.95 -2.16 5.63
N ASP A 97 -3.22 -2.44 5.92
CA ASP A 97 -4.33 -1.55 5.56
C ASP A 97 -4.21 -0.19 6.28
N GLN A 98 -3.70 -0.17 7.52
CA GLN A 98 -3.35 1.07 8.23
C GLN A 98 -2.14 1.78 7.61
N GLY A 99 -1.11 1.04 7.23
CA GLY A 99 0.03 1.55 6.49
C GLY A 99 -0.43 2.19 5.19
N LEU A 100 -1.32 1.54 4.45
CA LEU A 100 -1.98 2.08 3.25
C LEU A 100 -2.87 3.30 3.56
N TRP A 101 -3.47 3.36 4.75
CA TRP A 101 -4.27 4.50 5.20
C TRP A 101 -3.42 5.74 5.50
N ILE A 102 -2.32 5.57 6.24
CA ILE A 102 -1.43 6.65 6.67
C ILE A 102 -0.51 7.07 5.55
N SER A 103 -0.09 6.12 4.70
CA SER A 103 0.89 6.37 3.64
C SER A 103 0.41 7.31 2.56
N ALA A 104 -0.91 7.50 2.42
CA ALA A 104 -1.46 8.53 1.53
C ALA A 104 -0.82 8.53 0.13
N ILE A 105 -0.46 7.34 -0.36
CA ILE A 105 0.56 7.18 -1.42
C ILE A 105 0.22 8.08 -2.61
N PHE A 106 -1.06 8.15 -2.95
CA PHE A 106 -1.58 9.10 -3.93
C PHE A 106 -2.33 10.23 -3.23
N THR A 107 -1.73 11.42 -3.22
CA THR A 107 -2.34 12.65 -2.70
C THR A 107 -3.19 13.38 -3.73
N THR A 108 -2.88 13.17 -5.01
CA THR A 108 -3.63 13.75 -6.12
C THR A 108 -5.03 13.13 -6.21
N GLN A 109 -6.01 13.96 -6.51
CA GLN A 109 -7.40 13.53 -6.66
C GLN A 109 -7.56 12.72 -7.95
N LEU A 110 -8.16 11.54 -7.86
CA LEU A 110 -8.32 10.64 -9.00
C LEU A 110 -9.44 11.18 -9.90
N PRO A 111 -9.14 11.61 -11.14
CA PRO A 111 -10.15 12.14 -12.03
C PRO A 111 -11.04 11.02 -12.56
N ARG A 112 -12.33 11.32 -12.72
CA ARG A 112 -13.33 10.50 -13.38
C ARG A 112 -14.14 11.40 -14.32
N VAL A 113 -14.55 10.87 -15.46
CA VAL A 113 -15.38 11.57 -16.43
C VAL A 113 -16.40 10.56 -16.95
N ALA A 114 -17.67 10.89 -16.85
CA ALA A 114 -18.72 10.21 -17.61
C ALA A 114 -18.90 11.01 -18.91
N PRO A 115 -18.42 10.52 -20.07
CA PRO A 115 -18.38 11.34 -21.28
C PRO A 115 -19.78 11.62 -21.85
N ASN A 116 -20.71 10.67 -21.70
CA ASN A 116 -22.00 10.68 -22.37
C ASN A 116 -23.20 10.68 -21.41
N ASP A 117 -22.98 10.37 -20.14
CA ASP A 117 -24.06 10.14 -19.18
C ASP A 117 -24.17 11.30 -18.19
N MET A 118 -25.41 11.70 -17.87
CA MET A 118 -25.68 12.59 -16.74
C MET A 118 -25.64 11.77 -15.46
N LEU A 119 -24.72 12.09 -14.56
CA LEU A 119 -24.64 11.43 -13.26
C LEU A 119 -25.48 12.20 -12.25
N ARG A 120 -26.33 11.51 -11.49
CA ARG A 120 -27.04 12.09 -10.35
C ARG A 120 -26.42 11.57 -9.05
N TYR A 121 -25.95 12.47 -8.21
CA TYR A 121 -25.47 12.17 -6.86
C TYR A 121 -26.27 13.00 -5.85
N GLU A 122 -27.14 12.34 -5.09
CA GLU A 122 -28.08 12.99 -4.18
C GLU A 122 -28.91 14.07 -4.92
N SER A 123 -28.80 15.33 -4.50
CA SER A 123 -29.47 16.48 -5.15
C SER A 123 -28.67 17.12 -6.29
N PHE A 124 -27.47 16.60 -6.59
CA PHE A 124 -26.59 17.16 -7.61
C PHE A 124 -26.69 16.41 -8.92
N ASP A 125 -26.94 17.16 -10.00
CA ASP A 125 -26.84 16.68 -11.37
C ASP A 125 -25.48 17.09 -11.95
N ILE A 126 -24.71 16.10 -12.41
CA ILE A 126 -23.37 16.26 -12.97
C ILE A 126 -23.47 15.96 -14.48
N PRO A 127 -23.35 16.99 -15.33
CA PRO A 127 -23.48 16.82 -16.77
C PRO A 127 -22.41 15.90 -17.40
N PRO A 128 -22.71 15.33 -18.58
CA PRO A 128 -21.71 14.62 -19.38
C PRO A 128 -20.46 15.45 -19.65
N GLY A 129 -19.30 14.81 -19.68
CA GLY A 129 -17.99 15.43 -19.94
C GLY A 129 -17.37 16.16 -18.74
N VAL A 130 -18.12 16.35 -17.64
CA VAL A 130 -17.58 17.01 -16.44
C VAL A 130 -16.61 16.09 -15.71
N ARG A 131 -15.41 16.61 -15.43
CA ARG A 131 -14.38 15.90 -14.65
C ARG A 131 -14.68 15.99 -13.17
N THR A 132 -15.15 14.89 -12.59
CA THR A 132 -15.22 14.71 -11.14
C THR A 132 -13.88 14.23 -10.62
N ARG A 133 -13.59 14.52 -9.35
CA ARG A 133 -12.31 14.15 -8.73
C ARG A 133 -12.57 13.55 -7.36
N VAL A 134 -12.03 12.37 -7.12
CA VAL A 134 -12.22 11.64 -5.85
C VAL A 134 -10.93 11.72 -5.03
N ARG A 135 -11.05 12.19 -3.78
CA ARG A 135 -9.95 12.16 -2.81
C ARG A 135 -10.02 10.84 -2.04
N THR A 136 -9.01 10.00 -2.18
CA THR A 136 -8.88 8.74 -1.42
C THR A 136 -8.22 8.95 -0.06
N PHE A 137 -7.40 10.00 0.09
CA PHE A 137 -6.59 10.27 1.30
C PHE A 137 -7.22 11.25 2.32
N LYS A 138 -8.06 12.22 1.90
CA LYS A 138 -8.65 13.22 2.82
C LYS A 138 -10.05 12.90 3.32
N LEU A 139 -10.72 11.90 2.78
CA LEU A 139 -12.01 11.43 3.30
C LEU A 139 -11.93 11.03 4.80
N PRO A 140 -10.82 10.45 5.29
CA PRO A 140 -10.61 10.15 6.71
C PRO A 140 -10.20 11.36 7.57
N VAL A 141 -9.60 12.41 6.99
CA VAL A 141 -9.29 13.66 7.71
C VAL A 141 -10.55 14.52 7.88
N LEU A 142 -11.58 14.33 7.05
CA LEU A 142 -12.91 14.90 7.31
C LEU A 142 -13.62 14.22 8.50
N ILE A 143 -13.18 13.02 8.88
CA ILE A 143 -13.49 12.37 10.17
C ILE A 143 -12.59 12.92 11.30
N ARG A 144 -12.01 14.13 11.14
CA ARG A 144 -11.41 14.93 12.24
C ARG A 144 -12.46 15.78 12.98
N SER A 145 -13.69 15.28 13.13
CA SER A 145 -14.52 15.70 14.26
C SER A 145 -14.21 14.90 15.54
N LEU A 146 -13.08 14.18 15.57
CA LEU A 146 -12.52 13.57 16.77
C LEU A 146 -11.31 14.41 17.18
N ASP A 147 -11.53 15.25 18.19
CA ASP A 147 -10.69 16.36 18.69
C ASP A 147 -9.33 15.98 19.30
N SER A 148 -8.71 14.87 18.90
CA SER A 148 -7.39 14.51 19.40
C SER A 148 -6.41 14.26 18.26
N CYS A 149 -5.35 15.08 18.23
CA CYS A 149 -4.14 14.77 17.50
C CYS A 149 -3.59 13.46 18.06
N ILE A 150 -3.88 12.37 17.38
CA ILE A 150 -3.35 11.07 17.74
C ILE A 150 -2.02 10.92 17.02
N ASP A 151 -0.96 11.30 17.73
CA ASP A 151 0.43 11.08 17.35
C ASP A 151 0.87 9.63 17.64
N ASP A 152 0.04 8.84 18.32
CA ASP A 152 0.35 7.47 18.70
C ASP A 152 -0.31 6.46 17.76
N PHE A 153 0.53 5.69 17.07
CA PHE A 153 0.13 4.56 16.23
C PHE A 153 -0.72 3.55 17.01
N SER A 154 -0.55 3.44 18.33
CA SER A 154 -1.32 2.54 19.21
C SER A 154 -2.79 2.96 19.39
N LEU A 155 -3.09 4.26 19.32
CA LEU A 155 -4.45 4.79 19.51
C LEU A 155 -5.30 4.70 18.23
N ILE A 156 -4.68 4.64 17.05
CA ILE A 156 -5.35 4.30 15.80
C ILE A 156 -5.90 2.86 15.85
N TRP A 157 -5.25 1.93 16.58
CA TRP A 157 -5.80 0.60 16.80
C TRP A 157 -7.12 0.64 17.58
N ILE A 158 -7.19 1.49 18.60
CA ILE A 158 -8.31 1.52 19.54
C ILE A 158 -9.54 2.21 18.92
N LEU A 159 -9.35 3.27 18.12
CA LEU A 159 -10.48 4.00 17.53
C LEU A 159 -11.24 3.25 16.43
N PHE A 160 -10.63 2.23 15.82
CA PHE A 160 -11.26 1.46 14.74
C PHE A 160 -11.93 0.15 15.20
N PHE A 161 -11.81 -0.22 16.48
CA PHE A 161 -12.67 -1.23 17.07
C PHE A 161 -14.02 -0.60 17.44
N GLY A 162 -15.02 -0.73 16.56
CA GLY A 162 -16.42 -0.51 16.92
C GLY A 162 -17.29 0.26 15.92
N GLN A 163 -16.75 0.78 14.81
CA GLN A 163 -17.53 1.59 13.85
C GLN A 163 -17.25 1.19 12.40
N ASP A 164 -18.30 1.21 11.56
CA ASP A 164 -18.36 0.84 10.13
C ASP A 164 -17.58 1.78 9.19
N HIS A 165 -16.48 2.37 9.64
CA HIS A 165 -15.70 3.35 8.89
C HIS A 165 -14.81 2.75 7.80
N TRP A 166 -14.65 1.42 7.77
CA TRP A 166 -13.87 0.70 6.75
C TRP A 166 -14.36 0.97 5.33
N LYS A 167 -15.65 1.28 5.14
CA LYS A 167 -16.22 1.59 3.82
C LYS A 167 -15.61 2.84 3.17
N PHE A 168 -15.11 3.76 3.99
CA PHE A 168 -14.46 5.01 3.58
C PHE A 168 -12.96 4.85 3.32
N LEU A 169 -12.37 3.70 3.69
CA LEU A 169 -10.98 3.36 3.37
C LEU A 169 -10.90 2.79 1.95
N VAL A 170 -10.39 3.59 1.01
CA VAL A 170 -10.28 3.22 -0.41
C VAL A 170 -8.88 3.49 -1.00
N PRO A 171 -7.79 2.98 -0.38
CA PRO A 171 -6.40 3.24 -0.83
C PRO A 171 -6.13 2.74 -2.26
N PHE A 172 -6.84 1.70 -2.69
CA PHE A 172 -6.78 1.15 -4.05
C PHE A 172 -7.91 1.62 -4.97
N SER A 173 -8.68 2.65 -4.56
CA SER A 173 -9.95 3.02 -5.20
C SER A 173 -10.96 1.84 -5.23
N LYS A 174 -12.10 2.01 -5.91
CA LYS A 174 -13.17 1.01 -6.04
C LYS A 174 -13.78 1.05 -7.45
N GLY A 175 -14.51 -0.01 -7.80
CA GLY A 175 -15.20 -0.15 -9.08
C GLY A 175 -14.28 -0.60 -10.22
N SER A 176 -14.75 -0.46 -11.46
CA SER A 176 -14.05 -0.91 -12.68
C SER A 176 -12.70 -0.22 -12.95
N ARG A 177 -12.40 0.86 -12.23
CA ARG A 177 -11.13 1.62 -12.30
C ARG A 177 -10.36 1.58 -10.98
N GLY A 178 -10.60 0.54 -10.17
CA GLY A 178 -9.77 0.20 -9.02
C GLY A 178 -8.36 -0.20 -9.44
N CYS A 179 -7.44 -0.21 -8.47
CA CYS A 179 -6.06 -0.62 -8.72
C CYS A 179 -6.00 -2.08 -9.20
N VAL A 180 -5.46 -2.29 -10.39
CA VAL A 180 -5.27 -3.63 -10.97
C VAL A 180 -4.22 -4.44 -10.19
N GLY A 181 -3.24 -3.77 -9.57
CA GLY A 181 -2.14 -4.39 -8.83
C GLY A 181 -2.42 -4.64 -7.36
N MET A 182 -3.66 -4.49 -6.86
CA MET A 182 -3.97 -4.58 -5.42
C MET A 182 -3.47 -5.88 -4.78
N ASN A 183 -3.74 -7.02 -5.40
CA ASN A 183 -3.35 -8.32 -4.85
C ASN A 183 -1.82 -8.50 -4.85
N LEU A 184 -1.15 -8.04 -5.92
CA LEU A 184 0.31 -8.08 -6.00
C LEU A 184 0.96 -7.17 -4.95
N ALA A 185 0.42 -5.96 -4.75
CA ALA A 185 0.90 -5.03 -3.74
C ALA A 185 0.78 -5.62 -2.33
N HIS A 186 -0.35 -6.25 -2.02
CA HIS A 186 -0.52 -6.98 -0.76
C HIS A 186 0.49 -8.11 -0.62
N ALA A 187 0.63 -8.98 -1.63
CA ALA A 187 1.58 -10.09 -1.59
C ALA A 187 3.02 -9.61 -1.35
N GLN A 188 3.45 -8.57 -2.07
CA GLN A 188 4.76 -7.94 -1.88
C GLN A 188 4.92 -7.39 -0.47
N ALA A 189 3.93 -6.64 0.03
CA ALA A 189 3.98 -6.06 1.37
C ALA A 189 4.12 -7.14 2.45
N TYR A 190 3.26 -8.16 2.40
CA TYR A 190 3.29 -9.26 3.36
C TYR A 190 4.63 -10.00 3.34
N LEU A 191 5.10 -10.39 2.15
CA LEU A 191 6.32 -11.17 2.00
C LEU A 191 7.55 -10.38 2.46
N VAL A 192 7.66 -9.10 2.08
CA VAL A 192 8.81 -8.27 2.45
C VAL A 192 8.80 -8.01 3.96
N ILE A 193 7.69 -7.56 4.53
CA ILE A 193 7.61 -7.28 5.97
C ILE A 193 7.89 -8.55 6.77
N ALA A 194 7.25 -9.68 6.42
CA ALA A 194 7.47 -10.95 7.12
C ALA A 194 8.94 -11.37 7.06
N LYS A 195 9.56 -11.43 5.88
CA LYS A 195 10.94 -11.91 5.74
C LYS A 195 11.95 -10.97 6.40
N VAL A 196 11.79 -9.66 6.25
CA VAL A 196 12.73 -8.67 6.80
C VAL A 196 12.66 -8.65 8.33
N PHE A 197 11.47 -8.51 8.90
CA PHE A 197 11.30 -8.36 10.35
C PHE A 197 11.38 -9.68 11.13
N ARG A 198 11.21 -10.83 10.47
CA ARG A 198 11.55 -12.14 11.02
C ARG A 198 13.07 -12.34 11.16
N ARG A 199 13.85 -11.85 10.19
CA ARG A 199 15.29 -12.12 10.07
C ARG A 199 16.20 -11.10 10.75
N PHE A 200 15.77 -9.85 10.93
CA PHE A 200 16.67 -8.79 11.37
C PHE A 200 16.10 -7.95 12.52
N ASP A 201 17.00 -7.51 13.39
CA ASP A 201 16.79 -6.44 14.37
C ASP A 201 17.26 -5.10 13.81
N PHE A 202 16.56 -4.04 14.19
CA PHE A 202 16.75 -2.71 13.65
C PHE A 202 16.81 -1.66 14.74
N ASP A 203 17.74 -0.71 14.61
CA ASP A 203 17.75 0.54 15.37
C ASP A 203 17.58 1.72 14.43
N SER A 204 16.72 2.68 14.80
CA SER A 204 16.51 3.88 13.99
C SER A 204 17.80 4.70 13.84
N TYR A 205 18.08 5.23 12.64
CA TYR A 205 19.25 6.06 12.38
C TYR A 205 18.85 7.42 11.81
N LYS A 206 19.02 8.48 12.60
CA LYS A 206 18.78 9.88 12.18
C LYS A 206 17.50 10.02 11.35
N THR A 207 16.42 9.43 11.85
CA THR A 207 15.12 9.35 11.21
C THR A 207 14.05 9.73 12.22
N SER A 208 13.06 10.51 11.81
CA SER A 208 11.86 10.77 12.58
C SER A 208 10.62 10.84 11.69
N GLN A 209 9.46 11.10 12.29
CA GLN A 209 8.17 11.17 11.59
C GLN A 209 8.20 12.11 10.38
N ARG A 210 8.98 13.20 10.46
CA ARG A 210 9.15 14.18 9.38
C ARG A 210 9.67 13.56 8.07
N ASP A 211 10.41 12.45 8.15
CA ASP A 211 11.13 11.88 7.01
C ASP A 211 10.24 11.03 6.09
N PHE A 212 8.98 10.79 6.49
CA PHE A 212 7.94 10.22 5.63
C PHE A 212 6.61 11.00 5.71
N THR A 213 6.50 12.01 6.56
CA THR A 213 5.32 12.89 6.61
C THR A 213 5.17 13.62 5.28
N ILE A 214 4.00 13.50 4.68
CA ILE A 214 3.73 14.06 3.37
C ILE A 214 3.41 15.54 3.50
N VAL A 215 4.26 16.36 2.89
CA VAL A 215 4.15 17.83 2.88
C VAL A 215 4.10 18.41 1.47
N ARG A 216 4.30 17.57 0.44
CA ARG A 216 4.26 17.96 -0.96
C ARG A 216 3.39 16.99 -1.76
N ASP A 217 2.57 17.53 -2.65
CA ASP A 217 1.78 16.77 -3.63
C ASP A 217 2.56 16.72 -4.95
N CYS A 218 3.10 15.56 -5.30
CA CYS A 218 3.90 15.33 -6.51
C CYS A 218 3.30 14.19 -7.35
N PHE A 219 1.96 14.15 -7.46
CA PHE A 219 1.17 12.95 -7.81
C PHE A 219 1.13 11.92 -6.68
N ASN A 220 2.31 11.43 -6.30
CA ASN A 220 2.49 10.76 -5.03
C ASN A 220 2.81 11.76 -3.91
N GLY A 221 2.39 11.42 -2.69
CA GLY A 221 2.69 12.22 -1.52
C GLY A 221 4.17 12.14 -1.19
N GLN A 222 4.84 13.29 -1.04
CA GLN A 222 6.29 13.34 -0.81
C GLN A 222 6.64 14.09 0.48
N PRO A 223 7.69 13.67 1.22
CA PRO A 223 8.22 14.42 2.35
C PRO A 223 8.94 15.68 1.88
N TYR A 224 9.52 16.46 2.81
CA TYR A 224 10.23 17.69 2.48
C TYR A 224 11.37 17.46 1.47
N LYS A 225 11.70 18.50 0.69
CA LYS A 225 12.76 18.39 -0.33
C LYS A 225 14.12 18.11 0.34
N GLY A 226 14.87 17.15 -0.18
CA GLY A 226 16.16 16.74 0.39
C GLY A 226 16.07 15.70 1.51
N CYS A 227 14.86 15.22 1.84
CA CYS A 227 14.66 14.10 2.74
C CYS A 227 15.50 12.89 2.30
N LYS A 228 16.10 12.20 3.29
CA LYS A 228 16.91 10.98 3.07
C LYS A 228 16.10 9.69 3.28
N GLY A 229 14.79 9.82 3.52
CA GLY A 229 13.89 8.73 3.84
C GLY A 229 14.12 8.15 5.23
N VAL A 230 13.44 7.04 5.48
CA VAL A 230 13.60 6.26 6.72
C VAL A 230 14.89 5.45 6.64
N ARG A 231 15.73 5.60 7.66
CA ARG A 231 17.01 4.91 7.77
C ARG A 231 17.12 4.22 9.12
N ALA A 232 17.69 3.02 9.11
CA ALA A 232 17.92 2.21 10.29
C ALA A 232 19.21 1.40 10.10
N PHE A 233 19.84 1.03 11.21
CA PHE A 233 20.89 0.03 11.24
C PHE A 233 20.29 -1.35 11.40
N VAL A 234 20.84 -2.34 10.70
CA VAL A 234 20.64 -3.75 11.05
C VAL A 234 21.60 -4.06 12.20
N THR A 235 21.06 -4.30 13.39
CA THR A 235 21.88 -4.50 14.59
C THR A 235 22.20 -5.98 14.82
N ARG A 236 21.30 -6.87 14.38
CA ARG A 236 21.46 -8.31 14.53
C ARG A 236 20.68 -9.06 13.46
N GLN A 237 21.23 -10.20 13.04
CA GLN A 237 20.48 -11.24 12.34
C GLN A 237 19.90 -12.24 13.36
N ARG A 238 18.58 -12.42 13.34
CA ARG A 238 17.82 -13.34 14.18
C ARG A 238 17.94 -14.76 13.61
N ALA A 239 17.94 -15.76 14.49
CA ALA A 239 17.89 -17.19 14.14
C ALA A 239 16.45 -17.67 13.95
#